data_AF-S5VJS7-F1
#
_entry.id   AF-S5VJS7-F1
#
_cell.length_a   1.000
_cell.length_b   1.000
_cell.length_c   1.000
_cell.angle_alpha   90.00
_cell.angle_beta   90.00
_cell.angle_gamma   90.00
#
_symmetry.space_group_name_H-M   'P 1'
#
loop_
_entity.id
_entity.type
_entity.pdbx_description
1 polymer ?
#
loop_
_entity_poly.entity_id
_entity_poly.type
_entity_poly.pdbx_seq_one_letter_code
_entity_poly.pdbx_strand_id
1 'polypeptide(L)' 'MTGTLRWHKASYSDAGGGQCLEVAPTPTTIHIRDSKNPEGPRLTVSPGAWAGFLRTPAFPPASASSW' A
#
# COMPACT_ATOMS: atom_id res chain seq x y z
N MET A 1 9.67 23.86 -0.97
CA MET A 1 10.48 22.85 -0.24
C MET A 1 9.67 21.56 -0.20
N THR A 2 10.00 20.59 -1.04
CA THR A 2 9.38 19.26 -1.00
C THR A 2 9.78 18.60 0.31
N GLY A 3 8.86 18.49 1.26
CA GLY A 3 9.12 17.83 2.53
C GLY A 3 9.64 16.42 2.30
N THR A 4 10.65 16.02 3.08
CA THR A 4 11.24 14.68 3.00
C THR A 4 10.17 13.61 3.21
N LEU A 5 9.90 12.82 2.17
CA LEU A 5 8.96 11.69 2.26
C LEU A 5 9.55 10.61 3.18
N ARG A 6 8.78 10.22 4.21
CA ARG A 6 9.15 9.12 5.12
C ARG A 6 8.54 7.82 4.59
N TRP A 7 9.39 6.96 4.03
CA TRP A 7 8.97 5.70 3.42
C TRP A 7 8.88 4.58 4.45
N HIS A 8 7.79 3.82 4.40
CA HIS A 8 7.54 2.62 5.18
C HIS A 8 7.51 1.41 4.26
N LYS A 9 8.36 0.43 4.55
CA LYS A 9 8.42 -0.85 3.84
C LYS A 9 7.46 -1.85 4.48
N ALA A 10 6.79 -2.65 3.65
CA ALA A 10 5.84 -3.66 4.15
C ALA A 10 6.55 -4.88 4.77
N SER A 11 5.94 -5.46 5.82
CA SER A 11 6.57 -6.43 6.74
C SER A 11 6.45 -7.91 6.36
N TYR A 12 5.65 -8.28 5.36
CA TYR A 12 5.45 -9.69 4.95
C TYR A 12 6.58 -10.19 4.02
N SER A 13 7.82 -9.88 4.40
CA SER A 13 8.96 -9.71 3.50
C SER A 13 9.99 -10.84 3.52
N ASP A 14 9.53 -12.07 3.71
CA ASP A 14 10.44 -13.19 3.97
C ASP A 14 11.10 -13.76 2.69
N ALA A 15 12.17 -14.54 2.89
CA ALA A 15 13.23 -14.87 1.93
C ALA A 15 12.80 -15.69 0.68
N GLY A 16 11.50 -15.96 0.51
CA GLY A 16 10.91 -16.62 -0.66
C GLY A 16 10.58 -15.69 -1.84
N GLY A 17 10.81 -14.38 -1.71
CA GLY A 17 10.81 -13.44 -2.84
C GLY A 17 9.58 -12.55 -2.97
N GLY A 18 9.42 -11.55 -2.09
CA GLY A 18 8.68 -10.36 -2.49
C GLY A 18 8.30 -9.39 -1.39
N GLN A 19 9.06 -8.29 -1.26
CA GLN A 19 8.44 -6.98 -1.06
C GLN A 19 8.84 -6.07 -2.21
N CYS A 20 7.82 -5.56 -2.87
CA CYS A 20 7.94 -4.72 -4.05
C CYS A 20 7.20 -3.39 -3.83
N LEU A 21 6.89 -2.98 -2.59
CA LEU A 21 6.16 -1.73 -2.34
C LEU A 21 6.62 -1.02 -1.07
N GLU A 22 6.72 0.30 -1.15
CA GLU A 22 6.92 1.23 -0.03
C GLU A 22 5.86 2.32 -0.09
N VAL A 23 5.41 2.78 1.08
CA VAL A 23 4.41 3.86 1.19
C VAL A 23 4.95 5.04 1.99
N ALA A 24 4.70 6.25 1.53
CA ALA A 24 4.99 7.49 2.26
C ALA A 24 3.72 8.34 2.39
N PRO A 25 3.03 8.28 3.54
CA PRO A 25 1.89 9.14 3.81
C PRO A 25 2.32 10.59 3.99
N THR A 26 1.58 11.52 3.37
CA THR A 26 1.64 12.96 3.65
C THR A 26 0.23 13.48 3.93
N PRO A 27 0.07 14.70 4.48
CA PRO A 27 -1.25 15.24 4.80
C PRO A 27 -2.22 15.29 3.60
N THR A 28 -1.71 15.42 2.38
CA THR A 28 -2.53 15.61 1.17
C THR A 28 -2.43 14.46 0.18
N THR A 29 -1.39 13.64 0.25
CA THR A 29 -1.10 12.59 -0.74
C THR A 29 -0.48 11.36 -0.09
N ILE A 30 -0.92 10.19 -0.47
CA ILE A 30 -0.24 8.93 -0.17
C ILE A 30 0.60 8.55 -1.38
N HIS A 31 1.91 8.47 -1.18
CA HIS A 31 2.83 8.03 -2.21
C HIS A 31 3.09 6.53 -2.07
N ILE A 32 3.02 5.80 -3.18
CA ILE A 32 3.26 4.36 -3.25
C ILE A 32 4.28 4.14 -4.36
N ARG A 33 5.34 3.39 -4.09
CA ARG A 33 6.37 3.06 -5.08
C ARG A 33 6.83 1.63 -4.95
N ASP A 34 7.47 1.13 -6.01
CA ASP A 34 8.17 -0.14 -5.93
C ASP A 34 9.51 0.00 -5.19
N SER A 35 9.72 -0.86 -4.19
CA SER A 35 10.98 -0.90 -3.44
C SER A 35 12.17 -1.30 -4.32
N LYS A 36 11.94 -2.02 -5.42
CA LYS A 36 12.99 -2.49 -6.34
C LYS A 36 13.30 -1.48 -7.44
N ASN A 37 12.42 -0.53 -7.68
CA ASN A 37 12.60 0.55 -8.64
C ASN A 37 12.22 1.92 -8.03
N PRO A 38 13.04 2.46 -7.10
CA PRO A 38 12.71 3.69 -6.34
C PRO A 38 12.63 4.97 -7.19
N GLU A 39 13.29 4.97 -8.35
CA GLU A 39 13.26 6.04 -9.36
C GLU A 39 12.20 5.81 -10.45
N GLY A 40 11.50 4.69 -10.39
CA GLY A 40 10.39 4.40 -11.28
C GLY A 40 9.14 5.24 -10.99
N PRO A 41 8.07 5.05 -11.80
CA PRO A 41 6.79 5.71 -11.59
C PRO A 41 6.25 5.48 -10.19
N ARG A 42 5.68 6.55 -9.60
CA ARG A 42 5.07 6.52 -8.27
C ARG A 42 3.57 6.67 -8.43
N LEU A 43 2.81 5.83 -7.74
CA LEU A 43 1.37 5.99 -7.64
C LEU A 43 1.07 6.98 -6.52
N THR A 44 0.24 7.97 -6.81
CA THR A 44 -0.24 8.95 -5.84
C THR A 44 -1.74 8.85 -5.69
N VAL A 45 -2.21 8.75 -4.45
CA VAL A 45 -3.65 8.70 -4.14
C VAL A 45 -3.99 9.69 -3.04
N SER A 46 -5.23 10.15 -3.01
CA SER A 46 -5.70 11.01 -1.92
C SER A 46 -5.86 10.18 -0.61
N PRO A 47 -5.70 10.82 0.57
CA PRO A 47 -5.93 10.14 1.84
C PRO A 47 -7.33 9.52 1.95
N GLY A 48 -8.35 10.16 1.38
CA GLY A 48 -9.72 9.64 1.36
C GLY A 48 -9.86 8.35 0.53
N ALA A 49 -9.24 8.31 -0.66
CA ALA A 49 -9.24 7.11 -1.49
C ALA A 49 -8.46 5.96 -0.82
N TRP A 50 -7.33 6.29 -0.18
CA TRP A 50 -6.55 5.32 0.60
C TRP A 50 -7.34 4.74 1.78
N ALA A 51 -8.04 5.59 2.55
CA ALA A 51 -8.90 5.15 3.64
C ALA A 51 -10.06 4.28 3.14
N GLY A 52 -10.64 4.61 1.98
CA GLY A 52 -11.65 3.80 1.31
C GLY A 52 -11.12 2.41 0.94
N PHE A 53 -9.93 2.34 0.33
CA PHE A 53 -9.26 1.09 0.00
C PHE A 53 -9.06 0.20 1.23
N LEU A 54 -8.51 0.75 2.32
CA LEU A 54 -8.27 0.00 3.57
C LEU A 54 -9.55 -0.49 4.26
N ARG A 55 -10.67 0.20 4.05
CA ARG A 55 -11.97 -0.17 4.62
C ARG A 55 -12.67 -1.30 3.89
N THR A 56 -12.18 -1.75 2.75
CA THR A 56 -12.85 -2.81 1.98
C THR A 56 -12.49 -4.17 2.60
N PRO A 57 -13.39 -4.85 3.35
CA PRO A 57 -13.16 -6.24 3.69
C PRO A 57 -13.16 -7.06 2.39
N ALA A 58 -12.05 -7.75 2.12
CA ALA A 58 -12.07 -8.85 1.17
C ALA A 58 -12.95 -9.95 1.76
N PHE A 59 -13.99 -10.29 1.00
CA PHE A 59 -14.91 -11.40 1.21
C PHE A 59 -16.05 -11.16 2.24
N PRO A 60 -17.34 -11.29 1.86
CA PRO A 60 -18.39 -11.55 2.84
C PRO A 60 -18.04 -12.86 3.58
N PRO A 61 -18.34 -13.02 4.90
CA PRO A 61 -18.11 -14.29 5.57
C PRO A 61 -18.76 -15.39 4.73
N ALA A 62 -18.00 -16.46 4.49
CA ALA A 62 -18.43 -17.59 3.67
C ALA A 62 -19.90 -17.89 3.90
N SER A 63 -20.72 -17.82 2.85
CA SER A 63 -22.00 -18.49 2.91
C SER A 63 -21.70 -19.92 3.31
N ALA A 64 -22.19 -20.27 4.50
CA ALA A 64 -22.30 -21.64 4.94
C ALA A 64 -22.96 -22.41 3.80
N SER A 65 -22.19 -23.23 3.13
CA SER A 65 -22.68 -24.16 2.13
C SER A 65 -21.81 -25.38 2.31
N SER A 66 -22.28 -26.21 3.21
CA SER A 66 -21.91 -27.60 3.39
C SER A 66 -21.86 -28.26 2.01
N TRP A 67 -20.66 -28.44 1.48
CA TRP A 67 -20.31 -29.44 0.48
C TRP A 67 -18.87 -29.85 0.74
#